data_AF-T1H6T7-F1
#
_entry.id   AF-T1H6T7-F1
#
_cell.length_a   1.000
_cell.length_b   1.000
_cell.length_c   1.000
_cell.angle_alpha   90.00
_cell.angle_beta   90.00
_cell.angle_gamma   90.00
#
_symmetry.space_group_name_H-M   'P 1'
#
loop_
_entity.id
_entity.type
_entity.pdbx_description
1 polymer ?
#
loop_
_entity_poly.entity_id
_entity_poly.type
_entity_poly.pdbx_seq_one_letter_code
_entity_poly.pdbx_strand_id
1 'polypeptide(L)'
;PKSLVQITADEAEISRRIKRFLEMKREQIDYNNIIDFTKSEATDEESTNSCARVDAIFHKQKHSKGHLKIKRVKNESGPQTRPEYTEKLDRLMNIEKRNIKVEGRCFPFGIKERLDNSETFLDIKPTSRSIFERMKTIEDRILYLETISPEYKHFL
;
A
#
# COMPACT_ATOMS: atom_id res chain seq x y z
N PRO A 1 43.57 -36.94 27.39
CA PRO A 1 42.30 -36.39 26.85
C PRO A 1 41.35 -37.52 26.42
N LYS A 2 40.53 -38.03 27.36
CA LYS A 2 39.55 -39.10 27.11
C LYS A 2 38.14 -38.52 27.19
N SER A 3 37.58 -38.14 26.03
CA SER A 3 36.14 -38.17 25.67
C SER A 3 35.79 -37.12 24.60
N LEU A 4 36.34 -37.25 23.39
CA LEU A 4 35.76 -36.57 22.24
C LEU A 4 34.68 -37.49 21.66
N VAL A 5 33.42 -37.08 21.79
CA VAL A 5 32.27 -37.77 21.17
C VAL A 5 31.99 -37.08 19.84
N GLN A 6 32.19 -37.80 18.74
CA GLN A 6 31.83 -37.31 17.41
C GLN A 6 30.37 -37.69 17.12
N ILE A 7 29.51 -36.69 16.95
CA ILE A 7 28.13 -36.88 16.52
C ILE A 7 28.13 -36.89 15.00
N THR A 8 27.92 -38.07 14.39
CA THR A 8 27.74 -38.21 12.95
C THR A 8 26.25 -38.16 12.62
N ALA A 9 25.91 -37.53 11.49
CA ALA A 9 24.56 -37.47 10.96
C ALA A 9 24.64 -37.53 9.44
N ASP A 10 23.70 -38.24 8.82
CA ASP A 10 23.63 -38.35 7.37
C ASP A 10 23.26 -37.01 6.73
N GLU A 11 23.63 -36.80 5.47
CA GLU A 11 23.35 -35.57 4.73
C GLU A 11 21.84 -35.25 4.69
N ALA A 12 21.00 -36.28 4.60
CA ALA A 12 19.55 -36.14 4.63
C ALA A 12 19.03 -35.62 5.98
N GLU A 13 19.63 -36.07 7.10
CA GLU A 13 19.31 -35.62 8.45
C GLU A 13 19.70 -34.15 8.64
N ILE A 14 20.91 -33.78 8.20
CA ILE A 14 21.42 -32.40 8.26
C ILE A 14 20.50 -31.48 7.45
N SER A 15 20.17 -31.86 6.22
CA SER A 15 19.29 -31.11 5.33
C SER A 15 17.89 -30.93 5.92
N ARG A 16 17.33 -31.97 6.56
CA ARG A 16 16.02 -31.89 7.23
C ARG A 16 16.04 -30.89 8.38
N ARG A 17 17.11 -30.89 9.19
CA ARG A 17 17.27 -29.95 10.32
C ARG A 17 17.40 -28.51 9.83
N ILE A 18 18.15 -28.27 8.76
CA ILE A 18 18.28 -26.94 8.15
C ILE A 18 16.92 -26.44 7.67
N LYS A 19 16.16 -27.26 6.93
CA LYS A 19 14.83 -26.89 6.45
C LYS A 19 13.88 -26.55 7.60
N ARG A 20 13.80 -27.42 8.61
CA ARG A 20 12.95 -27.19 9.79
C ARG A 20 13.34 -25.93 10.56
N PHE A 21 14.64 -25.64 10.66
CA PHE A 21 15.12 -24.41 11.28
C PHE A 21 14.69 -23.17 10.49
N LEU A 22 14.79 -23.20 9.17
CA LEU A 22 14.37 -22.11 8.30
C LEU A 22 12.86 -21.86 8.40
N GLU A 23 12.05 -22.91 8.36
CA GLU A 23 10.59 -22.85 8.52
C GLU A 23 10.22 -22.23 9.86
N MET A 24 10.75 -22.75 10.96
CA MET A 24 10.53 -22.20 12.31
C MET A 24 10.94 -20.73 12.42
N LYS A 25 12.04 -20.32 11.78
CA LYS A 25 12.48 -18.91 11.78
C LYS A 25 11.57 -18.02 10.96
N ARG A 26 11.02 -18.50 9.84
CA ARG A 26 10.04 -17.76 9.05
C ARG A 26 8.74 -17.58 9.84
N GLU A 27 8.21 -18.64 10.42
CA GLU A 27 7.01 -18.58 11.27
C GLU A 27 7.18 -17.60 12.44
N GLN A 28 8.35 -17.59 13.08
CA GLN A 28 8.65 -16.63 14.14
C GLN A 28 8.66 -15.18 13.64
N ILE A 29 9.19 -14.93 12.45
CA ILE A 29 9.19 -13.59 11.83
C ILE A 29 7.77 -13.18 11.47
N ASP A 30 6.99 -14.06 10.86
CA ASP A 30 5.62 -13.80 10.46
C ASP A 30 4.74 -13.49 11.67
N TYR A 31 4.88 -14.26 12.76
CA TYR A 31 4.20 -14.00 14.02
C TYR A 31 4.55 -12.62 14.59
N ASN A 32 5.84 -12.26 14.59
CA ASN A 32 6.28 -10.94 15.04
C ASN A 32 5.74 -9.83 14.12
N ASN A 33 5.70 -10.03 12.80
CA ASN A 33 5.15 -9.07 11.86
C ASN A 33 3.65 -8.84 12.10
N ILE A 34 2.89 -9.90 12.37
CA ILE A 34 1.48 -9.77 12.74
C ILE A 34 1.37 -8.90 13.99
N ILE A 35 2.14 -9.19 15.05
CA ILE A 35 2.10 -8.38 16.27
C ILE A 35 2.52 -6.91 16.03
N ASP A 36 3.58 -6.71 15.24
CA ASP A 36 4.19 -5.38 15.06
C ASP A 36 3.40 -4.50 14.07
N PHE A 37 2.66 -5.10 13.13
CA PHE A 37 2.01 -4.39 12.01
C PHE A 37 0.49 -4.58 11.89
N THR A 38 -0.13 -5.46 12.68
CA THR A 38 -1.59 -5.57 12.74
C THR A 38 -2.13 -5.05 14.07
N LYS A 39 -3.29 -4.40 14.04
CA LYS A 39 -3.94 -3.89 15.26
C LYS A 39 -4.34 -5.07 16.14
N SER A 40 -3.85 -5.10 17.37
CA SER A 40 -4.14 -6.18 18.33
C SER A 40 -5.52 -6.06 18.99
N GLU A 41 -6.33 -5.05 18.66
CA GLU A 41 -7.63 -4.85 19.29
C GLU A 41 -8.67 -4.51 18.22
N ALA A 42 -9.60 -5.44 18.02
CA ALA A 42 -10.86 -5.22 17.32
C ALA A 42 -11.79 -4.38 18.21
N THR A 43 -11.42 -3.13 18.49
CA THR A 43 -12.20 -2.26 19.37
C THR A 43 -13.18 -1.34 18.66
N ASP A 44 -13.14 -1.21 17.33
CA ASP A 44 -14.13 -0.39 16.61
C ASP A 44 -14.66 -1.13 15.37
N GLU A 45 -15.95 -1.49 15.42
CA GLU A 45 -16.74 -2.15 14.36
C GLU A 45 -16.88 -1.31 13.07
N GLU A 46 -16.24 -0.14 12.98
CA GLU A 46 -16.38 0.80 11.85
C GLU A 46 -15.16 0.89 10.90
N SER A 47 -14.06 0.18 11.15
CA SER A 47 -12.84 0.34 10.33
C SER A 47 -12.84 -0.49 9.02
N THR A 48 -13.82 -0.26 8.15
CA THR A 48 -13.90 -0.86 6.80
C THR A 48 -12.77 -0.40 5.85
N ASN A 49 -11.92 0.54 6.26
CA ASN A 49 -10.83 1.12 5.48
C ASN A 49 -9.47 1.10 6.20
N SER A 50 -9.16 0.05 6.97
CA SER A 50 -7.81 -0.13 7.53
C SER A 50 -6.88 -0.85 6.53
N CYS A 51 -5.68 -0.33 6.31
CA CYS A 51 -4.62 -1.05 5.59
C CYS A 51 -3.29 -0.92 6.34
N ALA A 52 -2.43 -1.94 6.23
CA ALA A 52 -1.15 -2.01 6.93
C ALA A 52 -0.25 -0.78 6.73
N ARG A 53 -0.45 -0.02 5.64
CA ARG A 53 0.33 1.19 5.35
C ARG A 53 -0.02 2.38 6.25
N VAL A 54 -1.28 2.53 6.67
CA VAL A 54 -1.74 3.67 7.49
C VAL A 54 -1.89 3.31 8.97
N ASP A 55 -2.05 2.02 9.26
CA ASP A 55 -2.40 1.52 10.60
C ASP A 55 -1.27 0.75 11.31
N ALA A 56 -0.05 0.74 10.75
CA ALA A 56 1.11 0.13 11.39
C ALA A 56 1.51 0.92 12.65
N ILE A 57 0.99 0.51 13.81
CA ILE A 57 1.42 0.99 15.11
C ILE A 57 2.48 0.03 15.64
N PHE A 58 3.74 0.47 15.65
CA PHE A 58 4.84 -0.35 16.18
C PHE A 58 4.71 -0.55 17.69
N HIS A 59 4.36 -1.77 18.11
CA HIS A 59 4.34 -2.18 19.52
C HIS A 59 5.68 -2.78 19.94
N LYS A 60 6.58 -1.95 20.49
CA LYS A 60 7.88 -2.45 20.99
C LYS A 60 7.69 -3.42 22.15
N GLN A 61 7.99 -4.70 21.93
CA GLN A 61 8.03 -5.71 22.99
C GLN A 61 8.97 -5.27 24.14
N LYS A 62 8.51 -5.43 25.38
CA LYS A 62 9.29 -5.08 26.58
C LYS A 62 10.60 -5.88 26.55
N HIS A 63 11.74 -5.20 26.62
CA HIS A 63 13.10 -5.77 26.52
C HIS A 63 13.60 -6.15 25.11
N SER A 64 12.89 -5.80 24.03
CA SER A 64 13.38 -5.98 22.65
C SER A 64 14.58 -5.07 22.34
N LYS A 65 15.67 -5.68 21.82
CA LYS A 65 16.84 -5.00 21.22
C LYS A 65 16.60 -4.59 19.76
N GLY A 66 15.36 -4.27 19.37
CA GLY A 66 15.04 -3.87 18.00
C GLY A 66 15.92 -2.69 17.53
N HIS A 67 16.50 -2.83 16.33
CA HIS A 67 17.37 -1.82 15.70
C HIS A 67 16.59 -0.65 15.08
N LEU A 68 15.26 -0.60 15.25
CA LEU A 68 14.44 0.46 14.71
C LEU A 68 14.68 1.76 15.48
N LYS A 69 15.43 2.69 14.87
CA LYS A 69 15.64 4.03 15.42
C LYS A 69 14.39 4.87 15.15
N ILE A 70 13.54 5.02 16.16
CA ILE A 70 12.40 5.96 16.10
C ILE A 70 12.96 7.38 16.05
N LYS A 71 12.96 8.00 14.87
CA LYS A 71 13.25 9.41 14.71
C LYS A 71 11.94 10.16 14.61
N ARG A 72 11.51 10.78 15.72
CA ARG A 72 10.39 11.73 15.69
C ARG A 72 10.83 12.94 14.90
N VAL A 73 10.36 13.06 13.66
CA VAL A 73 10.61 14.23 12.82
C VAL A 73 9.64 15.32 13.26
N LYS A 74 10.18 16.43 13.74
CA LYS A 74 9.42 17.68 13.86
C LYS A 74 9.57 18.39 12.52
N ASN A 75 8.46 18.57 11.81
CA ASN A 75 8.45 19.37 10.61
C ASN A 75 8.48 20.85 11.03
N GLU A 76 9.64 21.48 10.92
CA GLU A 76 9.84 22.90 11.27
C GLU A 76 9.33 23.84 10.15
N SER A 77 9.13 23.30 8.95
CA SER A 77 8.62 24.04 7.79
C SER A 77 7.74 23.17 6.91
N GLY A 78 6.63 23.71 6.42
CA GLY A 78 5.80 23.10 5.38
C GLY A 78 4.38 23.64 5.38
N PRO A 79 3.50 23.15 4.49
CA PRO A 79 2.09 23.53 4.52
C PRO A 79 1.42 23.25 5.89
N GLN A 80 1.89 22.21 6.58
CA GLN A 80 1.43 21.78 7.91
C GLN A 80 1.79 22.74 9.05
N THR A 81 2.79 23.61 8.85
CA THR A 81 3.25 24.58 9.86
C THR A 81 2.64 25.96 9.67
N ARG A 82 1.76 26.13 8.66
CA ARG A 82 1.07 27.39 8.41
C ARG A 82 0.03 27.65 9.50
N PRO A 83 -0.16 28.91 9.94
CA PRO A 83 -1.30 29.27 10.77
C PRO A 83 -2.59 28.87 10.02
N GLU A 84 -3.59 28.38 10.76
CA GLU A 84 -4.87 27.89 10.23
C GLU A 84 -4.77 26.63 9.35
N TYR A 85 -3.69 25.85 9.44
CA TYR A 85 -3.54 24.61 8.67
C TYR A 85 -4.73 23.66 8.88
N THR A 86 -5.11 23.41 10.13
CA THR A 86 -6.25 22.54 10.48
C THR A 86 -7.56 23.08 9.90
N GLU A 87 -7.85 24.37 10.06
CA GLU A 87 -9.06 24.98 9.50
C GLU A 87 -9.10 24.93 7.96
N LYS A 88 -7.97 25.14 7.29
CA LYS A 88 -7.89 25.03 5.82
C LYS A 88 -8.02 23.59 5.36
N LEU A 89 -7.43 22.64 6.09
CA LEU A 89 -7.63 21.22 5.87
C LEU A 89 -9.09 20.85 6.03
N ASP A 90 -9.72 21.26 7.13
CA ASP A 90 -11.13 21.00 7.41
C ASP A 90 -12.03 21.63 6.34
N ARG A 91 -11.70 22.81 5.80
CA ARG A 91 -12.44 23.39 4.65
C ARG A 91 -12.26 22.60 3.35
N LEU A 92 -11.07 22.06 3.10
CA LEU A 92 -10.80 21.20 1.95
C LEU A 92 -11.45 19.81 2.09
N MET A 93 -11.56 19.31 3.31
CA MET A 93 -12.13 18.00 3.64
C MET A 93 -13.65 18.07 3.86
N ASN A 94 -14.22 19.23 4.22
CA ASN A 94 -15.67 19.51 4.33
C ASN A 94 -16.40 19.57 2.97
N ILE A 95 -15.97 18.77 1.99
CA ILE A 95 -16.75 18.50 0.79
C ILE A 95 -18.07 17.79 1.14
N GLU A 96 -18.20 17.24 2.36
CA GLU A 96 -19.36 16.49 2.84
C GLU A 96 -20.56 17.29 3.38
N LYS A 97 -20.65 18.61 3.14
CA LYS A 97 -21.92 19.35 3.34
C LYS A 97 -22.43 20.08 2.11
N ARG A 98 -21.92 19.76 0.94
CA ARG A 98 -22.72 19.98 -0.27
C ARG A 98 -23.70 18.82 -0.32
N ASN A 99 -24.98 19.11 -0.08
CA ASN A 99 -26.09 18.25 -0.46
C ASN A 99 -26.03 18.00 -1.98
N ILE A 100 -25.07 17.20 -2.42
CA ILE A 100 -25.12 16.57 -3.72
C ILE A 100 -26.19 15.53 -3.51
N LYS A 101 -27.43 15.86 -3.88
CA LYS A 101 -28.40 14.85 -4.26
C LYS A 101 -27.66 13.99 -5.28
N VAL A 102 -27.15 12.84 -4.86
CA VAL A 102 -26.67 11.80 -5.76
C VAL A 102 -27.94 11.20 -6.35
N GLU A 103 -28.57 11.97 -7.24
CA GLU A 103 -29.48 11.43 -8.21
C GLU A 103 -28.64 10.50 -9.09
N GLY A 104 -29.02 9.22 -9.04
CA GLY A 104 -28.50 8.07 -9.75
C GLY A 104 -27.41 8.29 -10.81
N ARG A 105 -26.36 7.49 -10.69
CA ARG A 105 -25.31 7.22 -11.69
C ARG A 105 -24.15 8.22 -11.74
N CYS A 106 -23.64 8.66 -10.58
CA CYS A 106 -22.31 9.28 -10.53
C CYS A 106 -21.30 8.26 -10.03
N PHE A 107 -20.27 7.97 -10.84
CA PHE A 107 -19.16 7.08 -10.48
C PHE A 107 -18.39 7.64 -9.28
N PRO A 108 -17.66 6.79 -8.52
CA PRO A 108 -16.75 7.27 -7.49
C PRO A 108 -15.85 8.36 -8.09
N PHE A 109 -15.82 9.54 -7.48
CA PHE A 109 -15.20 10.75 -8.03
C PHE A 109 -13.78 10.50 -8.55
N GLY A 110 -12.98 9.72 -7.81
CA GLY A 110 -11.61 9.38 -8.21
C GLY A 110 -11.50 8.50 -9.46
N ILE A 111 -12.50 7.68 -9.79
CA ILE A 111 -12.48 6.91 -11.06
C ILE A 111 -12.75 7.85 -12.23
N LYS A 112 -13.72 8.76 -12.09
CA LYS A 112 -14.06 9.71 -13.15
C LYS A 112 -12.89 10.65 -13.44
N GLU A 113 -12.29 11.23 -12.41
CA GLU A 113 -11.13 12.12 -12.55
C GLU A 113 -9.97 11.44 -13.29
N ARG A 114 -9.61 10.21 -12.91
CA ARG A 114 -8.53 9.46 -13.55
C ARG A 114 -8.83 9.16 -15.01
N LEU A 115 -10.08 8.86 -15.32
CA LEU A 115 -10.53 8.56 -16.68
C LEU A 115 -10.51 9.82 -17.54
N ASP A 116 -11.00 10.94 -17.02
CA ASP A 116 -10.97 12.26 -17.67
C ASP A 116 -9.51 12.71 -17.94
N ASN A 117 -8.61 12.52 -16.97
CA ASN A 117 -7.18 12.83 -17.13
C ASN A 117 -6.52 11.97 -18.22
N SER A 118 -6.83 10.67 -18.25
CA SER A 118 -6.28 9.74 -19.24
C SER A 118 -6.79 10.05 -20.65
N GLU A 119 -8.07 10.36 -20.78
CA GLU A 119 -8.67 10.79 -22.05
C GLU A 119 -8.08 12.11 -22.55
N THR A 120 -7.91 13.09 -21.66
CA THR A 120 -7.28 14.38 -22.00
C THR A 120 -5.85 14.20 -22.45
N PHE A 121 -5.07 13.34 -21.77
CA PHE A 121 -3.68 13.07 -22.12
C PHE A 121 -3.54 12.41 -23.50
N LEU A 122 -4.48 11.54 -23.86
CA LEU A 122 -4.48 10.81 -25.14
C LEU A 122 -5.26 11.52 -26.26
N ASP A 123 -5.76 12.74 -26.00
CA ASP A 123 -6.64 13.52 -26.88
C ASP A 123 -7.87 12.72 -27.37
N ILE A 124 -8.46 11.94 -26.47
CA ILE A 124 -9.66 11.13 -26.73
C ILE A 124 -10.89 11.91 -26.25
N LYS A 125 -11.92 12.01 -27.10
CA LYS A 125 -13.21 12.57 -26.67
C LYS A 125 -14.00 11.51 -25.90
N PRO A 126 -14.65 11.85 -24.77
CA PRO A 126 -15.45 10.90 -24.00
C PRO A 126 -16.58 10.36 -24.89
N THR A 127 -16.47 9.11 -25.31
CA THR A 127 -17.36 8.53 -26.33
C THR A 127 -18.61 7.92 -25.72
N SER A 128 -18.57 7.52 -24.45
CA SER A 128 -19.71 6.90 -23.78
C SER A 128 -19.80 7.21 -22.29
N ARG A 129 -20.93 6.84 -21.67
CA ARG A 129 -21.15 6.98 -20.22
C ARG A 129 -20.64 5.77 -19.42
N SER A 130 -20.30 4.67 -20.07
CA SER A 130 -19.84 3.44 -19.41
C SER A 130 -18.34 3.52 -19.13
N ILE A 131 -17.91 3.24 -17.90
CA ILE A 131 -16.47 3.20 -17.54
C ILE A 131 -15.73 2.20 -18.41
N PHE A 132 -16.30 1.01 -18.62
CA PHE A 132 -15.61 -0.08 -19.32
C PHE A 132 -15.36 0.26 -20.79
N GLU A 133 -16.30 0.93 -21.45
CA GLU A 133 -16.14 1.35 -22.84
C GLU A 133 -15.11 2.48 -22.98
N ARG A 134 -15.13 3.44 -22.04
CA ARG A 134 -14.12 4.51 -21.97
C ARG A 134 -12.72 3.95 -21.73
N MET A 135 -12.58 3.00 -20.79
CA MET A 135 -11.33 2.32 -20.49
C MET A 135 -10.83 1.53 -21.70
N LYS A 136 -11.71 0.81 -22.39
CA LYS A 136 -11.36 0.10 -23.62
C LYS A 136 -10.88 1.05 -24.72
N THR A 137 -11.52 2.22 -24.88
CA THR A 137 -11.10 3.22 -25.87
C THR A 137 -9.69 3.75 -25.58
N ILE A 138 -9.36 3.95 -24.31
CA ILE A 138 -8.01 4.32 -23.86
C ILE A 138 -7.01 3.20 -24.20
N GLU A 139 -7.33 1.95 -23.86
CA GLU A 139 -6.48 0.79 -24.14
C GLU A 139 -6.20 0.63 -25.63
N ASP A 140 -7.24 0.69 -26.48
CA ASP A 140 -7.12 0.58 -27.93
C ASP A 140 -6.25 1.71 -28.50
N ARG A 141 -6.35 2.93 -27.94
CA ARG A 141 -5.53 4.07 -28.36
C ARG A 141 -4.06 3.91 -27.97
N ILE A 142 -3.79 3.46 -26.74
CA ILE A 142 -2.42 3.17 -26.28
C ILE A 142 -1.79 2.10 -27.16
N LEU A 143 -2.51 0.99 -27.39
CA LEU A 143 -2.04 -0.10 -28.24
C LEU A 143 -1.70 0.40 -29.65
N TYR A 144 -2.57 1.22 -30.25
CA TYR A 144 -2.27 1.84 -31.55
C TYR A 144 -1.00 2.69 -31.51
N LEU A 145 -0.82 3.54 -30.50
CA LEU A 145 0.36 4.39 -30.36
C LEU A 145 1.65 3.55 -30.23
N GLU A 146 1.60 2.44 -29.49
CA GLU A 146 2.71 1.49 -29.40
C GLU A 146 3.06 0.84 -30.74
N THR A 147 2.06 0.58 -31.60
CA THR A 147 2.31 0.01 -32.93
C THR A 147 2.98 0.97 -33.91
N ILE A 148 2.71 2.28 -33.81
CA ILE A 148 3.25 3.29 -34.74
C ILE A 148 4.58 3.89 -34.28
N SER A 149 4.88 3.82 -32.98
CA SER A 149 6.11 4.38 -32.40
C SER A 149 6.65 3.47 -31.29
N PRO A 150 7.25 2.33 -31.66
CA PRO A 150 7.81 1.37 -30.70
C PRO A 150 8.99 1.95 -29.90
N GLU A 151 9.55 3.10 -30.30
CA GLU A 151 10.65 3.77 -29.63
C GLU A 151 10.31 4.19 -28.19
N TYR A 152 9.02 4.46 -27.89
CA TYR A 152 8.57 4.80 -26.54
C TYR A 152 8.87 3.73 -25.49
N LYS A 153 9.05 2.47 -25.90
CA LYS A 153 9.49 1.37 -25.02
C LYS A 153 10.84 1.63 -24.35
N HIS A 154 11.69 2.47 -24.93
CA HIS A 154 13.04 2.75 -24.44
C HIS A 154 13.11 3.88 -23.40
N PHE A 155 11.98 4.55 -23.11
CA PHE A 155 11.88 5.64 -22.14
C PHE A 155 11.17 5.26 -20.84
N LEU A 156 10.83 3.96 -20.67
CA LEU A 156 10.23 3.38 -19.47
C LEU A 156 11.29 2.68 -18.60
#